data_AF-U3PCM0-F1
#
_entry.id   AF-U3PCM0-F1
#
_cell.length_a   1.000
_cell.length_b   1.000
_cell.length_c   1.000
_cell.angle_alpha   90.00
_cell.angle_beta   90.00
_cell.angle_gamma   90.00
#
_symmetry.space_group_name_H-M   'P 1'
#
loop_
_entity.id
_entity.type
_entity.pdbx_description
1 polymer ?
#
loop_
_entity_poly.entity_id
_entity_poly.type
_entity_poly.pdbx_seq_one_letter_code
_entity_poly.pdbx_strand_id
1 'polypeptide(L)'
;MTAKTVAHKLLIRPGDALSVVGGTPEARALLGPLPEAVTEVEPGRAAVAVTFVASRAELLERFASELPVLGAARAVWFVYPKGGRADVNRDAIIAESGAFGWRPVANVAVDERCGRPCASVRSRRGRRR
;
A
#
# COMPACT_ATOMS: atom_id res chain seq x y z
N MET A 1 -22.35 5.73 13.91
CA MET A 1 -21.73 5.04 12.76
C MET A 1 -20.23 5.01 12.98
N THR A 2 -19.65 3.85 13.28
CA THR A 2 -18.20 3.70 13.47
C THR A 2 -17.51 3.85 12.12
N ALA A 3 -16.89 5.00 11.88
CA ALA A 3 -16.09 5.22 10.68
C ALA A 3 -15.00 4.13 10.62
N LYS A 4 -14.90 3.41 9.49
CA LYS A 4 -13.84 2.41 9.31
C LYS A 4 -12.49 3.12 9.39
N THR A 5 -11.62 2.64 10.28
CA THR A 5 -10.23 3.12 10.40
C THR A 5 -9.48 2.92 9.09
N VAL A 6 -8.42 3.69 8.89
CA VAL A 6 -7.54 3.55 7.72
C VAL A 6 -7.03 2.12 7.62
N ALA A 7 -6.56 1.54 8.72
CA ALA A 7 -6.11 0.15 8.77
C ALA A 7 -7.17 -0.84 8.24
N HIS A 8 -8.44 -0.69 8.63
CA HIS A 8 -9.52 -1.51 8.09
C HIS A 8 -9.76 -1.29 6.59
N LYS A 9 -9.68 -0.04 6.12
CA LYS A 9 -9.77 0.26 4.67
C LYS A 9 -8.61 -0.37 3.89
N LEU A 10 -7.44 -0.49 4.53
CA LEU A 10 -6.24 -1.16 4.00
C LEU A 10 -6.25 -2.68 4.19
N LEU A 11 -7.38 -3.27 4.61
CA LEU A 11 -7.52 -4.72 4.83
C LEU A 11 -6.55 -5.29 5.89
N ILE A 12 -6.02 -4.45 6.77
CA ILE A 12 -5.22 -4.86 7.92
C ILE A 12 -6.18 -5.41 8.97
N ARG A 13 -5.96 -6.65 9.40
CA ARG A 13 -6.78 -7.33 10.41
C ARG A 13 -6.00 -7.48 11.71
N PRO A 14 -6.70 -7.70 12.85
CA PRO A 14 -6.02 -8.09 14.08
C PRO A 14 -5.15 -9.34 13.88
N GLY A 15 -3.95 -9.34 14.46
CA GLY A 15 -2.99 -10.44 14.32
C GLY A 15 -2.20 -10.48 13.00
N ASP A 16 -2.40 -9.51 12.10
CA ASP A 16 -1.72 -9.53 10.80
C ASP A 16 -0.23 -9.18 10.92
N ALA A 17 0.56 -9.91 10.13
CA ALA A 17 1.91 -9.53 9.77
C ALA A 17 1.85 -8.37 8.76
N LEU A 18 2.22 -7.16 9.18
CA LEU A 18 2.21 -5.94 8.39
C LEU A 18 3.64 -5.58 7.99
N SER A 19 3.89 -5.23 6.74
CA SER A 19 5.15 -4.58 6.36
C SER A 19 4.89 -3.12 6.03
N VAL A 20 5.67 -2.22 6.62
CA VAL A 20 5.59 -0.77 6.36
C VAL A 20 6.94 -0.25 5.86
N VAL A 21 7.03 0.11 4.58
CA VAL A 21 8.29 0.57 3.97
C VAL A 21 8.18 2.03 3.57
N GLY A 22 9.23 2.81 3.86
CA GLY A 22 9.34 4.23 3.50
C GLY A 22 8.42 5.15 4.32
N GLY A 23 8.24 6.38 3.84
CA GLY A 23 7.34 7.38 4.42
C GLY A 23 7.90 8.10 5.64
N THR A 24 7.45 9.33 5.86
CA THR A 24 7.80 10.09 7.07
C THR A 24 7.01 9.55 8.28
N PRO A 25 7.46 9.83 9.53
CA PRO A 25 6.71 9.45 10.73
C PRO A 25 5.25 9.92 10.70
N GLU A 26 4.99 11.11 10.15
CA GLU A 26 3.65 11.68 10.00
C GLU A 26 2.80 10.90 8.99
N ALA A 27 3.41 10.43 7.90
CA ALA A 27 2.72 9.63 6.90
C ALA A 27 2.36 8.23 7.46
N ARG A 28 3.27 7.62 8.22
CA ARG A 28 3.04 6.34 8.91
C ARG A 28 1.96 6.46 9.98
N ALA A 29 1.90 7.58 10.69
CA ALA A 29 0.87 7.85 11.69
C ALA A 29 -0.56 7.82 11.10
N LEU A 30 -0.73 8.06 9.78
CA LEU A 30 -2.03 7.95 9.11
C LEU A 30 -2.58 6.52 9.06
N LEU A 31 -1.74 5.51 9.21
CA LEU A 31 -2.19 4.11 9.29
C LEU A 31 -2.86 3.81 10.64
N GLY A 32 -2.55 4.60 11.66
CA GLY A 32 -3.04 4.42 13.02
C GLY A 32 -4.48 4.88 13.23
N PRO A 33 -5.19 4.33 14.22
CA PRO A 33 -4.76 3.22 15.09
C PRO A 33 -4.76 1.88 14.35
N LEU A 34 -3.70 1.09 14.57
CA LEU A 34 -3.62 -0.28 14.05
C LEU A 34 -4.48 -1.23 14.90
N PRO A 35 -5.06 -2.29 14.32
CA PRO A 35 -5.74 -3.34 15.06
C PRO A 35 -4.82 -4.04 16.07
N GLU A 36 -5.42 -4.69 17.07
CA GLU A 36 -4.68 -5.45 18.07
C GLU A 36 -3.82 -6.57 17.46
N ALA A 37 -2.70 -6.87 18.11
CA ALA A 37 -1.76 -7.94 17.74
C ALA A 37 -1.17 -7.85 16.32
N VAL A 38 -1.26 -6.70 15.64
CA VAL A 38 -0.54 -6.47 14.38
C VAL A 38 0.96 -6.42 14.68
N THR A 39 1.73 -7.19 13.91
CA THR A 39 3.20 -7.27 14.06
C THR A 39 3.86 -6.76 12.81
N GLU A 40 4.82 -5.84 12.96
CA GLU A 40 5.62 -5.37 11.82
C GLU A 40 6.65 -6.43 11.42
N VAL A 41 6.71 -6.75 10.13
CA VAL A 41 7.62 -7.76 9.56
C VAL A 41 8.19 -7.31 8.22
N GLU A 42 9.23 -8.00 7.78
CA GLU A 42 9.80 -7.85 6.44
C GLU A 42 8.78 -8.18 5.33
N PRO A 43 8.85 -7.51 4.15
CA PRO A 43 7.87 -7.66 3.08
C PRO A 43 7.57 -9.12 2.69
N GLY A 44 8.58 -9.98 2.62
CA GLY A 44 8.41 -11.39 2.24
C GLY A 44 7.60 -12.25 3.22
N ARG A 45 7.35 -11.76 4.45
CA ARG A 45 6.52 -12.44 5.47
C ARG A 45 5.20 -11.72 5.72
N ALA A 46 4.96 -10.60 5.04
CA ALA A 46 3.81 -9.75 5.29
C ALA A 46 2.54 -10.36 4.70
N ALA A 47 1.49 -10.40 5.51
CA ALA A 47 0.14 -10.66 5.03
C ALA A 47 -0.44 -9.43 4.33
N VAL A 48 -0.10 -8.22 4.81
CA VAL A 48 -0.42 -6.93 4.18
C VAL A 48 0.86 -6.10 4.11
N ALA A 49 1.16 -5.50 2.96
CA ALA A 49 2.26 -4.56 2.82
C ALA A 49 1.76 -3.17 2.48
N VAL A 50 2.35 -2.16 3.08
CA VAL A 50 2.06 -0.74 2.87
C VAL A 50 3.38 -0.02 2.60
N THR A 51 3.54 0.45 1.38
CA THR A 51 4.77 1.06 0.90
C THR A 51 4.48 2.50 0.52
N PHE A 52 5.16 3.42 1.19
CA PHE A 52 5.08 4.84 0.87
C PHE A 52 6.06 5.17 -0.25
N VAL A 53 5.58 5.91 -1.25
CA VAL A 53 6.36 6.35 -2.40
C VAL A 53 6.12 7.83 -2.65
N ALA A 54 7.18 8.60 -2.81
CA ALA A 54 7.15 10.03 -3.04
C ALA A 54 7.44 10.42 -4.49
N SER A 55 7.88 9.48 -5.34
CA SER A 55 8.14 9.71 -6.76
C SER A 55 7.88 8.48 -7.61
N ARG A 56 7.81 8.66 -8.94
CA ARG A 56 7.72 7.53 -9.88
C ARG A 56 9.01 6.70 -9.89
N ALA A 57 10.17 7.33 -9.71
CA ALA A 57 11.44 6.61 -9.61
C ALA A 57 11.44 5.65 -8.40
N GLU A 58 11.06 6.16 -7.22
CA GLU A 58 10.95 5.35 -6.01
C GLU A 58 9.92 4.24 -6.16
N LEU A 59 8.77 4.50 -6.80
CA LEU A 59 7.78 3.48 -7.12
C LEU A 59 8.39 2.31 -7.92
N LEU A 60 9.17 2.60 -8.96
CA LEU A 60 9.79 1.58 -9.80
C LEU A 60 10.84 0.78 -9.03
N GLU A 61 11.64 1.43 -8.19
CA GLU A 61 12.58 0.74 -7.30
C GLU A 61 11.87 -0.20 -6.34
N ARG A 62 10.80 0.28 -5.67
CA ARG A 62 9.99 -0.56 -4.76
C ARG A 62 9.32 -1.70 -5.50
N PHE A 63 8.89 -1.48 -6.74
CA PHE A 63 8.33 -2.54 -7.56
C PHE A 63 9.34 -3.65 -7.84
N ALA A 64 10.58 -3.28 -8.17
CA ALA A 64 11.64 -4.24 -8.43
C ALA A 64 12.06 -5.01 -7.18
N SER A 65 12.08 -4.38 -6.01
CA SER A 65 12.54 -5.01 -4.76
C SER A 65 11.45 -5.79 -4.02
N GLU A 66 10.24 -5.24 -3.90
CA GLU A 66 9.21 -5.78 -3.01
C GLU A 66 8.22 -6.72 -3.71
N LEU A 67 7.79 -6.40 -4.93
CA LEU A 67 6.77 -7.21 -5.62
C LEU A 67 7.18 -8.68 -5.84
N PRO A 68 8.47 -9.03 -6.07
CA PRO A 68 8.89 -10.43 -6.15
C PRO A 68 8.65 -11.22 -4.87
N VAL A 69 8.83 -10.59 -3.70
CA VAL A 69 8.71 -11.25 -2.38
C VAL A 69 7.29 -11.17 -1.81
N LEU A 70 6.50 -10.18 -2.23
CA LEU A 70 5.12 -9.98 -1.79
C LEU A 70 4.09 -10.94 -2.43
N GLY A 71 4.54 -11.96 -3.17
CA GLY A 71 3.66 -12.87 -3.90
C GLY A 71 2.63 -13.61 -3.05
N ALA A 72 2.87 -13.76 -1.74
CA ALA A 72 1.95 -14.38 -0.78
C ALA A 72 1.07 -13.38 0.00
N ALA A 73 1.34 -12.08 -0.12
CA ALA A 73 0.57 -11.05 0.57
C ALA A 73 -0.86 -11.00 0.03
N ARG A 74 -1.84 -10.85 0.94
CA ARG A 74 -3.26 -10.73 0.57
C ARG A 74 -3.53 -9.39 -0.14
N ALA A 75 -2.82 -8.36 0.30
CA ALA A 75 -2.98 -6.99 -0.15
C ALA A 75 -1.64 -6.26 -0.09
N VAL A 76 -1.33 -5.55 -1.17
CA VAL A 76 -0.17 -4.66 -1.24
C VAL A 76 -0.67 -3.26 -1.56
N TRP A 77 -0.27 -2.29 -0.76
CA TRP A 77 -0.70 -0.90 -0.86
C TRP A 77 0.47 0.01 -1.19
N PHE A 78 0.31 0.83 -2.21
CA PHE A 78 1.23 1.92 -2.49
C PHE A 78 0.59 3.24 -2.10
N VAL A 79 1.21 3.91 -1.14
CA VAL A 79 0.77 5.18 -0.56
C VAL A 79 1.56 6.31 -1.19
N TYR A 80 0.88 7.26 -1.83
CA TYR A 80 1.53 8.33 -2.59
C TYR A 80 0.92 9.70 -2.29
N PRO A 81 1.71 10.78 -2.32
CA PRO A 81 1.19 12.13 -2.09
C PRO A 81 0.23 12.55 -3.20
N LYS A 82 -0.89 13.18 -2.82
CA LYS A 82 -1.90 13.70 -3.77
C LYS A 82 -1.73 15.19 -4.03
N GLY A 83 -2.34 15.64 -5.13
CA GLY A 83 -2.46 17.06 -5.47
C GLY A 83 -1.26 17.62 -6.24
N GLY A 84 -0.66 16.83 -7.13
CA GLY A 84 0.45 17.28 -7.98
C GLY A 84 1.76 17.53 -7.25
N ARG A 85 1.89 17.07 -6.00
CA ARG A 85 3.11 17.20 -5.19
C ARG A 85 4.24 16.26 -5.61
N ALA A 86 3.93 15.29 -6.47
CA ALA A 86 4.86 14.30 -6.99
C ALA A 86 4.46 13.86 -8.39
N ASP A 87 5.41 13.27 -9.11
CA ASP A 87 5.25 12.63 -10.41
C ASP A 87 4.67 11.21 -10.33
N VAL A 88 4.15 10.81 -9.16
CA VAL A 88 3.43 9.54 -8.94
C VAL A 88 1.95 9.80 -8.68
N ASN A 89 1.10 9.05 -9.38
CA ASN A 89 -0.34 9.08 -9.20
C ASN A 89 -0.93 7.68 -9.39
N ARG A 90 -2.25 7.56 -9.20
CA ARG A 90 -2.98 6.30 -9.38
C ARG A 90 -2.68 5.67 -10.74
N ASP A 91 -2.76 6.46 -11.81
CA ASP A 91 -2.70 5.93 -13.17
C ASP A 91 -1.27 5.50 -13.53
N ALA A 92 -0.25 6.19 -13.01
CA ALA A 92 1.15 5.73 -13.07
C ALA A 92 1.30 4.37 -12.35
N ILE A 93 0.78 4.25 -11.12
CA ILE A 93 0.78 2.96 -10.41
C ILE A 93 0.04 1.89 -11.21
N ILE A 94 -1.06 2.19 -11.87
CA ILE A 94 -1.76 1.21 -12.70
C ILE A 94 -0.90 0.78 -13.88
N ALA A 95 -0.35 1.75 -14.62
CA ALA A 95 0.40 1.54 -15.86
C ALA A 95 1.69 0.75 -15.63
N GLU A 96 2.54 1.19 -14.70
CA GLU A 96 3.85 0.56 -14.44
C GLU A 96 3.71 -0.87 -13.95
N SER A 97 2.63 -1.11 -13.23
CA SER A 97 2.56 -2.30 -12.44
C SER A 97 2.27 -3.53 -13.31
N GLY A 98 1.55 -3.38 -14.42
CA GLY A 98 1.29 -4.46 -15.37
C GLY A 98 2.55 -5.25 -15.76
N ALA A 99 3.70 -4.57 -15.90
CA ALA A 99 4.99 -5.17 -16.20
C ALA A 99 5.45 -6.22 -15.17
N PHE A 100 5.03 -6.07 -13.91
CA PHE A 100 5.35 -6.98 -12.81
C PHE A 100 4.30 -8.08 -12.60
N GLY A 101 3.25 -8.15 -13.43
CA GLY A 101 2.26 -9.23 -13.39
C GLY A 101 1.18 -9.09 -12.30
N TRP A 102 0.93 -7.89 -11.79
CA TRP A 102 -0.22 -7.66 -10.91
C TRP A 102 -1.24 -6.68 -11.48
N ARG A 103 -2.40 -6.65 -10.84
CA ARG A 103 -3.53 -5.83 -11.21
C ARG A 103 -3.93 -4.90 -10.07
N PRO A 104 -4.23 -3.63 -10.37
CA PRO A 104 -4.86 -2.73 -9.41
C PRO A 104 -6.29 -3.20 -9.13
N VAL A 105 -6.71 -3.19 -7.87
CA VAL A 105 -8.06 -3.67 -7.48
C VAL A 105 -8.90 -2.67 -6.70
N ALA A 106 -8.30 -1.68 -6.05
CA ALA A 106 -9.03 -0.59 -5.42
C ALA A 106 -8.12 0.62 -5.16
N ASN A 107 -8.75 1.75 -4.86
CA ASN A 107 -8.09 2.98 -4.44
C ASN A 107 -8.81 3.52 -3.20
N VAL A 108 -8.05 3.89 -2.19
CA VAL A 108 -8.54 4.27 -0.87
C VAL A 108 -7.88 5.58 -0.45
N ALA A 109 -8.70 6.51 0.04
CA ALA A 109 -8.19 7.69 0.70
C ALA A 109 -7.76 7.33 2.13
N VAL A 110 -6.50 7.61 2.46
CA VAL A 110 -5.89 7.39 3.78
C VAL A 110 -6.26 8.55 4.73
N ASP A 111 -6.74 9.67 4.21
CA ASP A 111 -7.29 10.80 4.97
C ASP A 111 -8.48 11.39 4.17
N GLU A 112 -9.50 11.87 4.88
CA GLU A 112 -10.72 12.49 4.30
C GLU A 112 -10.48 13.94 3.90
N ARG A 113 -9.43 14.59 4.40
CA ARG A 113 -9.04 15.94 3.96
C ARG A 113 -8.40 15.91 2.57
N CYS A 114 -9.06 16.56 1.62
CA CYS A 114 -8.52 16.83 0.28
C CYS A 114 -7.09 17.40 0.39
N GLY A 115 -6.09 16.66 -0.13
CA GLY A 115 -4.69 17.09 -0.18
C GLY A 115 -3.66 16.13 0.44
N ARG A 116 -4.08 15.01 1.03
CA ARG A 116 -3.22 14.03 1.73
C ARG A 116 -3.14 12.67 1.02
N PRO A 117 -2.15 11.82 1.34
CA PRO A 117 -1.78 10.69 0.48
C PRO A 117 -2.91 9.67 0.30
N CYS A 118 -2.92 9.02 -0.87
CA CYS A 118 -3.86 7.94 -1.18
C CYS A 118 -3.14 6.61 -1.29
N ALA A 119 -3.85 5.54 -0.96
CA ALA A 119 -3.36 4.18 -1.03
C ALA A 119 -4.08 3.45 -2.16
N SER A 120 -3.32 2.80 -3.04
CA SER A 120 -3.88 1.93 -4.07
C SER A 120 -3.57 0.47 -3.74
N VAL A 121 -4.58 -0.41 -3.75
CA VAL A 121 -4.39 -1.84 -3.51
C VAL A 121 -4.13 -2.56 -4.81
N ARG A 122 -3.19 -3.47 -4.69
CA ARG A 122 -2.72 -4.31 -5.76
C ARG A 122 -2.85 -5.76 -5.37
N SER A 123 -3.48 -6.54 -6.25
CA SER A 123 -3.52 -8.01 -6.14
C SER A 123 -2.87 -8.61 -7.37
N ARG A 124 -2.03 -9.63 -7.18
CA ARG A 124 -1.46 -10.41 -8.29
C ARG A 124 -2.60 -11.04 -9.09
N ARG A 125 -2.46 -11.16 -10.42
CA ARG A 125 -3.34 -12.07 -11.19
C ARG A 125 -3.29 -13.41 -10.47
N GLY A 126 -4.42 -13.83 -9.88
CA GLY A 126 -4.51 -15.14 -9.28
C GLY A 126 -4.00 -16.15 -10.30
N ARG A 127 -3.12 -17.07 -9.86
CA ARG A 127 -3.04 -18.35 -10.56
C ARG A 127 -4.48 -18.83 -10.66
N ARG A 128 -5.06 -18.79 -11.86
CA ARG A 128 -6.16 -19.70 -12.15
C ARG A 128 -5.58 -21.07 -11.82
N ARG A 129 -6.15 -21.73 -10.81
CA ARG A 129 -6.07 -23.17 -10.72
C ARG A 129 -6.54 -23.76 -12.05
#